data_AF-A0A1G9FTV3-F1
#
_entry.id   AF-A0A1G9FTV3-F1
#
_cell.length_a   1.000
_cell.length_b   1.000
_cell.length_c   1.000
_cell.angle_alpha   90.00
_cell.angle_beta   90.00
_cell.angle_gamma   90.00
#
_symmetry.space_group_name_H-M   'P 1'
#
loop_
_entity.id
_entity.type
_entity.pdbx_description
1 polymer ?
#
loop_
_entity_poly.entity_id
_entity_poly.type
_entity_poly.pdbx_seq_one_letter_code
_entity_poly.pdbx_strand_id
1 'polypeptide(L)'
;MDVAISRSPGEPVWAGGKSFGGRMASMAVAAGMAAAGLVLLGYPLHPPGKPETMRDEHRYGIDLPTLFLQGTRDPFATRDELDQVVE
;
A
#
# COMPACT_ATOMS: atom_id res chain seq x y z
N MET A 1 5.81 -10.33 -11.35
CA MET A 1 4.42 -10.77 -11.14
C MET A 1 4.08 -12.01 -11.98
N ASP A 2 4.84 -12.27 -13.05
CA ASP A 2 4.64 -13.36 -14.01
C ASP A 2 4.45 -14.76 -13.39
N VAL A 3 5.24 -15.13 -12.37
CA VAL A 3 5.09 -16.43 -11.69
C VAL A 3 3.77 -16.54 -10.93
N ALA A 4 3.30 -15.44 -10.33
CA ALA A 4 2.02 -15.43 -9.64
C ALA A 4 0.86 -15.49 -10.64
N ILE A 5 1.00 -14.78 -11.77
CA ILE A 5 0.04 -14.78 -12.88
C ILE A 5 -0.06 -16.19 -13.51
N SER A 6 1.07 -16.85 -13.78
CA SER A 6 1.07 -18.20 -14.37
C SER A 6 0.45 -19.26 -13.46
N ARG A 7 0.49 -19.04 -12.14
CA ARG A 7 -0.15 -19.91 -11.14
C ARG A 7 -1.62 -19.57 -10.88
N SER A 8 -2.12 -18.47 -11.44
CA SER A 8 -3.48 -17.97 -11.21
C SER A 8 -4.18 -17.62 -12.54
N PRO A 9 -4.24 -18.54 -13.51
CA PRO A 9 -4.77 -18.24 -14.85
C PRO A 9 -6.24 -17.80 -14.79
N GLY A 10 -6.54 -16.64 -15.38
CA GLY A 10 -7.89 -16.07 -15.41
C GLY A 10 -8.29 -15.29 -14.15
N GLU A 11 -7.45 -15.28 -13.11
CA GLU A 11 -7.72 -14.61 -11.84
C GLU A 11 -6.87 -13.34 -11.67
N PRO A 12 -7.39 -12.30 -11.01
CA PRO A 12 -6.62 -11.09 -10.73
C PRO A 12 -5.50 -11.38 -9.73
N VAL A 13 -4.29 -10.91 -10.01
CA VAL A 13 -3.15 -10.99 -9.08
C VAL A 13 -2.96 -9.67 -8.37
N TRP A 14 -3.06 -9.71 -7.04
CA TRP A 14 -2.91 -8.55 -6.17
C TRP A 14 -1.51 -8.51 -5.56
N ALA A 15 -0.97 -7.30 -5.39
CA ALA A 15 0.27 -7.09 -4.65
C ALA A 15 -0.05 -6.65 -3.21
N GLY A 16 0.86 -6.87 -2.27
CA GLY A 16 0.60 -6.48 -0.90
C GLY A 16 1.74 -6.78 0.04
N GLY A 17 1.55 -6.38 1.29
CA GLY A 17 2.54 -6.64 2.32
C GLY A 17 2.20 -5.99 3.65
N LYS A 18 2.89 -6.46 4.69
CA LYS A 18 2.83 -5.90 6.04
C LYS A 18 3.87 -4.79 6.20
N SER A 19 3.45 -3.66 6.76
CA SER A 19 4.31 -2.54 7.14
C SER A 19 5.21 -2.10 5.98
N PHE A 20 6.53 -2.11 6.17
CA PHE A 20 7.48 -1.72 5.14
C PHE A 20 7.34 -2.54 3.85
N GLY A 21 6.96 -3.82 3.92
CA GLY A 21 6.68 -4.63 2.74
C GLY A 21 5.49 -4.11 1.93
N GLY A 22 4.45 -3.61 2.60
CA GLY A 22 3.32 -2.94 1.94
C GLY A 22 3.77 -1.67 1.23
N ARG A 23 4.64 -0.87 1.85
CA ARG A 23 5.24 0.32 1.22
C ARG A 23 6.08 -0.02 0.00
N MET A 24 6.88 -1.08 0.06
CA MET A 24 7.64 -1.54 -1.11
C MET A 24 6.71 -2.02 -2.25
N ALA A 25 5.63 -2.73 -1.91
CA ALA A 25 4.65 -3.16 -2.89
C ALA A 25 3.95 -1.97 -3.58
N SER A 26 3.52 -0.96 -2.82
CA SER A 26 2.88 0.24 -3.38
C SER A 26 3.84 1.05 -4.25
N MET A 27 5.10 1.21 -3.82
CA MET A 27 6.13 1.88 -4.62
C MET A 27 6.44 1.12 -5.93
N ALA A 28 6.50 -0.21 -5.89
CA ALA A 28 6.71 -1.02 -7.09
C ALA A 28 5.53 -0.90 -8.06
N VAL A 29 4.29 -0.89 -7.57
CA VAL A 29 3.08 -0.65 -8.38
C VAL A 29 3.12 0.75 -8.99
N ALA A 30 3.42 1.79 -8.21
CA ALA A 30 3.57 3.16 -8.71
C ALA A 30 4.68 3.28 -9.79
N ALA A 31 5.70 2.43 -9.72
CA ALA A 31 6.76 2.33 -10.72
C ALA A 31 6.41 1.46 -11.95
N GLY A 32 5.16 0.97 -12.07
CA GLY A 32 4.67 0.21 -13.22
C GLY A 32 4.63 -1.31 -13.04
N MET A 33 4.82 -1.84 -11.83
CA MET A 33 4.63 -3.28 -11.59
C MET A 33 3.16 -3.65 -11.79
N ALA A 34 2.89 -4.57 -12.72
CA ALA A 34 1.54 -5.03 -13.01
C ALA A 34 0.88 -5.71 -11.80
N ALA A 35 -0.22 -5.15 -11.33
CA ALA A 35 -1.09 -5.71 -10.30
C ALA A 35 -2.54 -5.35 -10.60
N ALA A 36 -3.49 -6.16 -10.15
CA ALA A 36 -4.91 -5.83 -10.20
C ALA A 36 -5.37 -4.94 -9.04
N GLY A 37 -4.57 -4.86 -7.97
CA GLY A 37 -4.87 -4.09 -6.76
C GLY A 37 -3.83 -4.31 -5.66
N LEU A 38 -4.01 -3.60 -4.54
CA LEU A 38 -3.12 -3.59 -3.39
C LEU A 38 -3.85 -4.00 -2.10
N VAL A 39 -3.17 -4.79 -1.26
CA VAL A 39 -3.59 -5.06 0.13
C VAL A 39 -2.44 -4.72 1.08
N LEU A 40 -2.65 -3.70 1.91
CA LEU A 40 -1.62 -3.05 2.73
C LEU A 40 -1.95 -3.19 4.22
N LEU A 41 -1.10 -3.87 4.99
CA LEU A 41 -1.37 -4.20 6.39
C LEU A 41 -0.44 -3.42 7.32
N GLY A 42 -0.94 -2.52 8.16
CA GLY A 42 -0.10 -1.72 9.06
C GLY A 42 0.83 -0.77 8.30
N TYR A 43 0.31 -0.04 7.30
CA TYR A 43 1.09 0.77 6.36
C TYR A 43 1.71 1.99 7.05
N PRO A 44 3.04 2.24 6.93
CA PRO A 44 3.68 3.38 7.58
C PRO A 44 3.58 4.63 6.69
N LEU A 45 2.65 5.54 7.02
CA LEU A 45 2.51 6.82 6.33
C LEU A 45 3.67 7.77 6.63
N HIS A 46 4.26 7.65 7.80
CA HIS A 46 5.40 8.48 8.21
C HIS A 46 6.44 7.68 9.02
N PRO A 47 7.67 8.18 9.19
CA PRO A 47 8.63 7.59 10.11
C PRO A 47 8.17 7.69 11.58
N PRO A 48 8.66 6.82 12.47
CA PRO A 48 8.34 6.92 13.90
C PRO A 48 8.85 8.25 14.47
N GLY A 49 7.99 8.94 15.22
CA GLY A 49 8.30 10.23 15.84
C GLY A 49 8.38 11.41 14.87
N LYS A 50 7.93 11.24 13.61
CA LYS A 50 7.96 12.28 12.56
C LYS A 50 6.65 12.34 11.75
N PRO A 51 5.48 12.58 12.38
CA PRO A 51 4.18 12.61 11.68
C PRO A 51 4.10 13.66 10.58
N GLU A 52 4.90 14.73 10.66
CA GLU A 52 4.99 15.77 9.64
C GLU A 52 5.67 15.32 8.34
N THR A 53 6.38 14.19 8.35
CA THR A 53 7.10 13.66 7.19
C THR A 53 6.28 12.56 6.52
N MET A 54 5.23 12.96 5.80
CA MET A 54 4.39 12.04 5.02
C MET A 54 5.18 11.36 3.89
N ARG A 55 4.84 10.10 3.61
CA ARG A 55 5.46 9.23 2.59
C ARG A 55 4.45 8.77 1.55
N ASP A 56 3.53 9.64 1.21
CA ASP A 56 2.36 9.43 0.36
C ASP A 56 2.56 9.86 -1.10
N GLU A 57 3.65 10.57 -1.45
CA GLU A 57 3.88 11.08 -2.81
C GLU A 57 3.58 10.08 -3.95
N HIS A 58 4.07 8.84 -3.83
CA HIS A 58 3.85 7.79 -4.82
C HIS A 58 2.41 7.24 -4.87
N ARG A 59 1.63 7.40 -3.79
CA ARG A 59 0.24 6.93 -3.68
C ARG A 59 -0.66 7.64 -4.70
N TYR A 60 -0.40 8.91 -4.99
CA TYR A 60 -1.18 9.71 -5.93
C TYR A 60 -1.01 9.28 -7.40
N GLY A 61 -0.03 8.43 -7.70
CA GLY A 61 0.14 7.80 -9.02
C GLY A 61 -0.49 6.41 -9.11
N ILE A 62 -1.23 5.96 -8.09
CA ILE A 62 -1.83 4.62 -8.04
C ILE A 62 -3.35 4.75 -8.18
N ASP A 63 -3.86 4.37 -9.35
CA ASP A 63 -5.30 4.35 -9.65
C ASP A 63 -5.94 2.97 -9.40
N LEU A 64 -5.19 2.03 -8.83
CA LEU A 64 -5.65 0.66 -8.59
C LEU A 64 -6.46 0.55 -7.28
N PRO A 65 -7.45 -0.37 -7.22
CA PRO A 65 -8.13 -0.71 -5.97
C PRO A 65 -7.13 -1.04 -4.86
N THR A 66 -7.24 -0.34 -3.73
CA THR A 66 -6.28 -0.45 -2.62
C THR A 66 -7.02 -0.63 -1.30
N LEU A 67 -6.73 -1.73 -0.59
CA LEU A 67 -7.25 -2.00 0.74
C LEU A 67 -6.18 -1.70 1.80
N PHE A 68 -6.48 -0.81 2.74
CA PHE A 68 -5.68 -0.58 3.94
C PHE A 68 -6.30 -1.31 5.13
N LEU A 69 -5.50 -2.14 5.81
CA LEU A 69 -5.85 -2.79 7.07
C LEU A 69 -4.93 -2.27 8.17
N GLN A 70 -5.43 -1.31 8.95
CA GLN A 70 -4.66 -0.59 9.95
C GLN A 70 -5.16 -0.85 11.37
N GLY A 71 -4.23 -0.97 12.32
CA GLY A 71 -4.57 -0.96 13.74
C GLY A 71 -4.91 0.45 14.21
N THR A 72 -5.97 0.63 14.97
CA THR A 72 -6.41 1.94 15.49
C THR A 72 -5.44 2.59 16.49
N ARG A 73 -4.40 1.86 16.93
CA ARG A 73 -3.35 2.32 17.86
C ARG A 73 -1.97 2.35 17.20
N ASP A 74 -1.92 2.22 15.88
CA ASP A 74 -0.66 2.18 15.16
C ASP A 74 -0.05 3.60 15.11
N PRO A 75 1.16 3.81 15.65
CA PRO A 75 1.77 5.14 15.71
C PRO A 75 2.43 5.58 14.40
N PHE A 76 2.34 4.78 13.32
CA PHE A 76 2.90 5.10 12.01
C PHE A 76 1.85 5.56 10.99
N ALA A 77 0.57 5.42 11.35
CA ALA A 77 -0.57 5.94 10.60
C ALA A 77 -1.83 5.82 11.48
N THR A 78 -2.29 6.95 11.98
CA THR A 78 -3.57 7.10 12.65
C THR A 78 -4.73 7.02 11.67
N ARG A 79 -5.96 6.90 12.19
CA ARG A 79 -7.16 6.91 11.35
C ARG A 79 -7.31 8.21 10.56
N ASP A 80 -7.11 9.35 11.22
CA ASP A 80 -7.26 10.66 10.58
C ASP A 80 -6.21 10.90 9.49
N GLU A 81 -4.98 10.40 9.66
CA GLU A 81 -3.95 10.44 8.62
C GLU A 81 -4.27 9.51 7.46
N LEU A 82 -4.84 8.33 7.72
CA LEU A 82 -5.27 7.42 6.67
C LEU A 82 -6.43 8.01 5.86
N ASP A 83 -7.44 8.57 6.52
CA ASP A 83 -8.61 9.17 5.86
C ASP A 83 -8.22 10.33 4.90
N GLN A 84 -7.02 10.91 5.04
CA GLN A 84 -6.48 11.92 4.11
C GLN A 84 -5.88 11.33 2.83
N VAL A 85 -5.56 10.04 2.82
CA VAL A 85 -4.84 9.37 1.71
C VAL A 85 -5.58 8.16 1.15
N VAL A 86 -6.68 7.76 1.79
CA VAL A 86 -7.64 6.77 1.28
C VAL A 86 -8.87 7.51 0.78
N GLU A 87 -9.16 7.39 -0.51
CA GLU A 87 -10.46 7.72 -1.10
C GLU A 87 -11.30 6.44 -1.22
#